data_AF-U2T4N1-F1
#
_entry.id   AF-U2T4N1-F1
#
_cell.length_a   1.000
_cell.length_b   1.000
_cell.length_c   1.000
_cell.angle_alpha   90.00
_cell.angle_beta   90.00
_cell.angle_gamma   90.00
#
_symmetry.space_group_name_H-M   'P 1'
#
loop_
_entity.id
_entity.type
_entity.pdbx_description
1 polymer ?
#
loop_
_entity_poly.entity_id
_entity_poly.type
_entity_poly.pdbx_seq_one_letter_code
_entity_poly.pdbx_strand_id
1 'polypeptide(L)' 'MHKSSRKTLTRTAAGPITVDCDVLTVPDGDLRIVVYTAVPGSEDAAKLDLLRVTGTQRFAGAPA' A
#
# COMPACT_ATOMS: atom_id res chain seq x y z
N MET A 1 18.72 -3.57 -7.20
CA MET A 1 18.66 -2.14 -6.78
C MET A 1 17.48 -1.90 -5.85
N HIS A 2 17.59 -0.96 -4.91
CA HIS A 2 16.50 -0.58 -3.99
C HIS A 2 16.08 0.87 -4.26
N LYS A 3 14.77 1.14 -4.35
CA LYS A 3 14.22 2.50 -4.43
C LYS A 3 13.10 2.66 -3.42
N SER A 4 13.12 3.75 -2.65
CA SER A 4 12.08 4.07 -1.68
C SER A 4 11.36 5.36 -2.06
N SER A 5 10.05 5.44 -1.78
CA SER A 5 9.22 6.63 -1.99
C SER A 5 8.02 6.63 -1.05
N ARG A 6 7.53 7.80 -0.65
CA ARG A 6 6.28 7.90 0.12
C ARG A 6 5.10 8.18 -0.81
N LYS A 7 4.00 7.45 -0.65
CA LYS A 7 2.81 7.56 -1.51
C LYS A 7 1.53 7.56 -0.66
N THR A 8 0.52 8.29 -1.11
CA THR A 8 -0.82 8.23 -0.54
C THR A 8 -1.77 7.55 -1.52
N LEU A 9 -2.34 6.42 -1.10
CA LEU A 9 -3.35 5.66 -1.84
C LEU A 9 -4.70 6.31 -1.56
N THR A 10 -5.28 7.00 -2.53
CA THR A 10 -6.51 7.80 -2.33
C THR A 10 -7.80 7.02 -2.56
N ARG A 11 -7.74 5.92 -3.32
CA ARG A 11 -8.92 5.13 -3.72
C ARG A 11 -8.92 3.76 -3.05
N THR A 12 -8.93 3.73 -1.72
CA THR A 12 -9.05 2.49 -0.94
C THR A 12 -10.37 2.43 -0.18
N ALA A 13 -10.85 1.22 0.13
CA ALA A 13 -12.07 1.05 0.91
C ALA A 13 -11.94 1.56 2.36
N ALA A 14 -10.71 1.64 2.89
CA ALA A 14 -10.43 2.18 4.23
C ALA A 14 -10.15 3.70 4.21
N GLY A 15 -10.41 4.38 3.09
CA GLY A 15 -10.09 5.79 2.88
C GLY A 15 -8.64 6.03 2.43
N PRO A 16 -8.14 7.28 2.48
CA PRO A 16 -6.75 7.58 2.13
C PRO A 16 -5.76 6.93 3.09
N ILE A 17 -4.72 6.29 2.56
CA ILE A 17 -3.65 5.64 3.34
C ILE A 17 -2.29 6.09 2.83
N THR A 18 -1.44 6.58 3.72
CA THR A 18 -0.03 6.89 3.38
C THR A 18 0.86 5.69 3.68
N VAL A 19 1.67 5.31 2.69
CA VAL A 19 2.59 4.17 2.77
C VAL A 19 3.98 4.56 2.27
N ASP A 20 4.99 3.94 2.85
CA ASP A 20 6.33 3.88 2.28
C ASP A 20 6.36 2.73 1.27
N CYS A 21 6.88 3.02 0.08
CA CYS A 21 6.89 2.17 -1.09
C CYS A 21 8.33 1.82 -1.43
N ASP A 22 8.71 0.58 -1.17
CA ASP A 22 10.04 0.06 -1.44
C ASP A 22 10.00 -0.88 -2.65
N VAL A 23 10.79 -0.56 -3.67
CA VAL A 23 10.97 -1.40 -4.86
C VAL A 23 12.31 -2.10 -4.77
N LEU A 24 12.27 -3.43 -4.65
CA LEU A 24 13.44 -4.30 -4.62
C LEU A 24 13.55 -5.00 -5.97
N THR A 25 14.63 -4.75 -6.70
CA THR A 25 14.90 -5.38 -8.00
C THR A 25 16.05 -6.36 -7.87
N VAL A 26 15.84 -7.60 -8.33
CA VAL A 26 16.86 -8.65 -8.36
C VAL A 26 17.90 -8.29 -9.44
N PRO A 27 19.20 -8.29 -9.13
CA PRO A 27 20.24 -8.12 -10.15
C PRO A 27 20.12 -9.20 -11.23
N ASP A 28 20.27 -8.82 -12.50
CA ASP A 28 20.26 -9.72 -13.66
C ASP A 28 18.95 -10.52 -13.88
N GLY A 29 17.87 -10.13 -13.21
CA GLY A 29 16.55 -10.75 -13.37
C GLY A 29 15.44 -9.73 -13.60
N ASP A 30 14.35 -10.18 -14.22
CA ASP A 30 13.17 -9.35 -14.51
C ASP A 30 12.19 -9.23 -13.32
N LEU A 31 12.54 -9.80 -12.16
CA LEU A 31 11.70 -9.77 -10.97
C LEU A 31 11.88 -8.46 -10.19
N ARG A 32 10.74 -7.83 -9.86
CA ARG A 32 10.64 -6.67 -8.99
C ARG A 32 9.61 -6.92 -7.91
N ILE A 33 9.99 -6.73 -6.66
CA ILE A 33 9.10 -6.78 -5.50
C ILE A 33 8.77 -5.34 -5.11
N VAL A 34 7.48 -5.03 -4.95
CA VAL A 34 7.01 -3.75 -4.45
C VAL A 34 6.40 -3.99 -3.08
N VAL A 35 6.97 -3.37 -2.06
CA VAL A 35 6.53 -3.49 -0.67
C VAL A 35 5.89 -2.18 -0.24
N TYR A 36 4.68 -2.25 0.30
CA TYR A 36 4.01 -1.12 0.93
C TYR A 36 4.01 -1.32 2.44
N THR A 37 4.56 -0.35 3.17
CA THR A 37 4.62 -0.36 4.63
C THR A 37 4.01 0.92 5.20
N ALA A 38 3.60 0.86 6.47
CA ALA A 38 3.14 2.02 7.23
C ALA A 38 3.83 1.99 8.60
N VAL A 39 3.99 3.16 9.21
CA VAL A 39 4.59 3.28 10.54
C VAL A 39 3.79 2.45 11.56
N PRO A 40 4.42 1.52 12.29
CA PRO A 40 3.71 0.69 13.27
C PRO A 40 2.95 1.54 14.30
N GLY A 41 1.69 1.18 14.58
CA GLY A 41 0.83 1.89 15.52
C GLY A 41 0.20 3.19 14.98
N SER A 42 0.48 3.57 13.72
CA SER A 42 -0.19 4.71 13.09
C SER A 42 -1.61 4.37 12.61
N GLU A 43 -2.40 5.41 12.34
CA GLU A 43 -3.71 5.27 11.70
C GLU A 43 -3.60 4.61 10.32
N ASP A 44 -2.56 4.94 9.55
CA ASP A 44 -2.30 4.32 8.25
C ASP A 44 -2.02 2.82 8.39
N ALA A 45 -1.32 2.38 9.44
CA ALA A 45 -1.10 0.97 9.71
C ALA A 45 -2.42 0.24 10.04
N ALA A 46 -3.31 0.87 10.82
CA ALA A 46 -4.63 0.31 11.11
C ALA A 46 -5.50 0.19 9.83
N LYS A 47 -5.49 1.21 8.97
CA LYS A 47 -6.19 1.18 7.67
C LYS A 47 -5.60 0.12 6.74
N LEU A 48 -4.28 -0.02 6.71
CA LEU A 48 -3.59 -1.03 5.90
C LEU A 48 -3.93 -2.45 6.37
N ASP A 49 -4.07 -2.65 7.68
CA ASP A 49 -4.51 -3.94 8.24
C ASP A 49 -5.98 -4.22 7.91
N LEU A 50 -6.85 -3.21 7.99
CA LEU A 50 -8.25 -3.33 7.56
C LEU A 50 -8.35 -3.74 6.07
N LEU A 51 -7.50 -3.19 5.21
CA LEU A 51 -7.43 -3.59 3.79
C LEU A 51 -6.96 -5.03 3.59
N ARG A 52 -6.14 -5.61 4.48
CA ARG A 52 -5.77 -7.04 4.36
C ARG A 52 -6.98 -7.95 4.50
N VAL A 53 -7.94 -7.57 5.34
CA VAL A 53 -9.16 -8.34 5.58
C VAL A 53 -10.23 -8.05 4.53
N THR A 54 -10.42 -6.77 4.19
CA THR A 54 -11.56 -6.29 3.38
C THR A 54 -11.22 -6.04 1.91
N GLY A 55 -9.93 -5.99 1.55
CA GLY A 55 -9.44 -5.51 0.25
C GLY A 55 -9.70 -6.44 -0.94
N THR A 56 -10.16 -7.67 -0.71
CA THR A 56 -10.61 -8.58 -1.77
C THR A 56 -12.07 -8.34 -2.17
N GLN A 57 -12.82 -7.59 -1.37
CA GLN A 57 -14.20 -7.24 -1.63
C GLN A 57 -14.27 -5.97 -2.51
N ARG A 58 -15.11 -6.00 -3.54
CA ARG A 58 -15.40 -4.79 -4.32
C ARG A 58 -16.41 -3.94 -3.56
N PHE A 59 -15.94 -2.96 -2.81
CA PHE A 59 -16.79 -1.88 -2.32
C PHE A 59 -16.97 -0.86 -3.44
N ALA A 60 -18.23 -0.57 -3.80
CA ALA A 60 -18.52 0.54 -4.69
C ALA A 60 -17.95 1.81 -4.05
N GLY A 61 -17.03 2.49 -4.75
CA GLY A 61 -16.48 3.75 -4.26
C GLY A 61 -17.59 4.79 -4.08
N ALA A 62 -17.45 5.68 -3.09
CA ALA A 62 -18.37 6.79 -2.91
C ALA A 62 -18.55 7.59 -4.22
N PRO A 63 -19.79 7.98 -4.59
CA PRO A 63 -19.99 8.83 -5.76
C PRO A 63 -19.31 10.18 -5.55
N ALA A 64 -18.73 10.70 -6.64
CA ALA A 64 -18.03 11.98 -6.70
C ALA A 64 -18.96 13.18 -6.46
#